data_AF-A0A835WUJ1-F1
#
_entry.id   AF-A0A835WUJ1-F1
#
_cell.length_a   1.000
_cell.length_b   1.000
_cell.length_c   1.000
_cell.angle_alpha   90.00
_cell.angle_beta   90.00
_cell.angle_gamma   90.00
#
_symmetry.space_group_name_H-M   'P 1'
#
loop_
_entity.id
_entity.type
_entity.pdbx_description
1 polymer ?
#
loop_
_entity_poly.entity_id
_entity_poly.type
_entity_poly.pdbx_seq_one_letter_code
_entity_poly.pdbx_strand_id
1 'polypeptide(L)'
;MPADDDELKCCYLDLKRDKNKEYVRYFNGHVLPLTLRGVSYNVPKAVTDTVVRRLHECPDLQVGRVHIGGSYGRATLVRGAFDVDLSVFVNEYKGRELHDLKEWGGEAGERLQRDMQKHVARWLRQSNASEQVVEVEYGTHYKHCINVKVDGVEVDIKLVPSVVPGSQAKDLGKAQRDALMQTLLDTPPEKRCADPVREAALAEALTAFVKNTPERVKRVVRLIKCCVLLEALVLTVAGWEENPGAREAEVRCFQGALNLMQFAVAEGVIVDACDESGVWGHSQDEGWSCEHVWTGDPFVMLHPIDFTCNLGKAQPGRTVDWKALAWEAHELERVMREESMWALLHDSSLTPALKAMAAPDQEDKEEYKEEDRECVCMGSASAWRSGPRTIFTRRAHPEERLRSGHSSGPRGVSGYEPATMSMSASWLVPAAAAVVAGLALMFGSRMLGSGSGPSGRERR
;
A
#
# COMPACT_ATOMS: atom_id res chain seq x y z
N MET A 1 -33.26 -4.90 3.27
CA MET A 1 -33.71 -4.28 4.53
C MET A 1 -32.53 -4.36 5.50
N PRO A 2 -32.24 -3.30 6.27
CA PRO A 2 -31.30 -3.45 7.38
C PRO A 2 -31.79 -4.60 8.26
N ALA A 3 -30.89 -5.48 8.68
CA ALA A 3 -31.23 -6.51 9.67
C ALA A 3 -31.73 -5.82 10.94
N ASP A 4 -32.67 -6.45 11.63
CA ASP A 4 -33.12 -5.94 12.93
C ASP A 4 -31.93 -5.97 13.92
N ASP A 5 -31.81 -4.97 14.78
CA ASP A 5 -30.74 -4.90 15.78
C ASP A 5 -30.74 -6.16 16.66
N ASP A 6 -31.92 -6.73 16.92
CA ASP A 6 -32.07 -7.97 17.66
C ASP A 6 -31.57 -9.21 16.88
N GLU A 7 -31.67 -9.22 15.54
CA GLU A 7 -31.05 -10.27 14.71
C GLU A 7 -29.52 -10.18 14.77
N LEU A 8 -28.96 -8.96 14.74
CA LEU A 8 -27.52 -8.75 14.77
C LEU A 8 -26.87 -9.17 16.10
N LYS A 9 -27.59 -9.02 17.22
CA LYS A 9 -27.13 -9.48 18.54
C LYS A 9 -27.02 -11.00 18.63
N CYS A 10 -27.75 -11.74 17.80
CA CYS A 10 -27.69 -13.20 17.75
C CYS A 10 -26.76 -13.74 16.64
N CYS A 11 -26.23 -12.87 15.78
CA CYS A 11 -25.32 -13.25 14.70
C CYS A 11 -23.88 -13.39 15.22
N TYR A 12 -23.44 -14.60 15.52
CA TYR A 12 -22.05 -14.89 15.89
C TYR A 12 -21.28 -15.57 14.76
N LEU A 13 -19.96 -15.39 14.75
CA LEU A 13 -19.11 -16.07 13.79
C LEU A 13 -19.06 -17.58 14.08
N ASP A 14 -19.59 -18.38 13.15
CA ASP A 14 -19.42 -19.83 13.15
C ASP A 14 -19.02 -20.32 11.76
N LEU A 15 -17.78 -20.79 11.65
CA LEU A 15 -17.19 -21.28 10.40
C LEU A 15 -17.39 -22.79 10.19
N LYS A 16 -18.09 -23.50 11.10
CA LYS A 16 -18.36 -24.94 10.94
C LYS A 16 -19.30 -25.16 9.74
N ARG A 17 -19.06 -26.24 8.98
CA ARG A 17 -19.73 -26.50 7.69
C ARG A 17 -21.26 -26.53 7.77
N ASP A 18 -21.83 -26.97 8.89
CA ASP A 18 -23.27 -27.23 9.05
C ASP A 18 -24.01 -26.20 9.92
N LYS A 19 -23.36 -25.11 10.30
CA LYS A 19 -23.93 -24.06 11.17
C LYS A 19 -24.49 -22.89 10.36
N ASN A 20 -25.32 -22.08 11.00
CA ASN A 20 -25.88 -20.86 10.43
C ASN A 20 -24.76 -19.85 10.10
N LYS A 21 -24.65 -19.46 8.82
CA LYS A 21 -23.62 -18.55 8.29
C LYS A 21 -24.10 -17.12 8.15
N GLU A 22 -25.04 -16.70 9.01
CA GLU A 22 -25.61 -15.35 9.04
C GLU A 22 -24.55 -14.27 9.23
N TYR A 23 -23.60 -14.48 10.15
CA TYR A 23 -22.47 -13.57 10.31
C TYR A 23 -21.70 -13.37 9.00
N VAL A 24 -21.33 -14.47 8.32
CA VAL A 24 -20.61 -14.42 7.03
C VAL A 24 -21.45 -13.73 5.96
N ARG A 25 -22.76 -14.00 5.93
CA ARG A 25 -23.69 -13.33 5.01
C ARG A 25 -23.71 -11.83 5.26
N TYR A 26 -23.82 -11.41 6.52
CA TYR A 26 -23.89 -10.01 6.89
C TYR A 26 -22.56 -9.31 6.64
N PHE A 27 -21.46 -9.93 7.05
CA PHE A 27 -20.11 -9.43 6.79
C PHE A 27 -19.90 -9.18 5.29
N ASN A 28 -20.18 -10.19 4.47
CA ASN A 28 -19.98 -10.09 3.02
C ASN A 28 -20.97 -9.16 2.30
N GLY A 29 -22.14 -8.90 2.89
CA GLY A 29 -23.21 -8.11 2.27
C GLY A 29 -23.30 -6.65 2.74
N HIS A 30 -22.91 -6.38 3.99
CA HIS A 30 -23.14 -5.10 4.68
C HIS A 30 -21.87 -4.50 5.29
N VAL A 31 -20.92 -5.31 5.77
CA VAL A 31 -19.62 -4.83 6.31
C VAL A 31 -18.58 -4.59 5.21
N LEU A 32 -18.75 -5.22 4.05
CA LEU A 32 -17.95 -5.00 2.85
C LEU A 32 -18.62 -4.04 1.83
N PRO A 33 -19.14 -2.85 2.18
CA PRO A 33 -19.76 -1.96 1.20
C PRO A 33 -18.69 -1.24 0.35
N LEU A 34 -17.43 -1.20 0.80
CA LEU A 34 -16.25 -0.63 0.10
C LEU A 34 -15.85 -1.38 -1.19
N THR A 35 -16.81 -2.01 -1.84
CA THR A 35 -16.66 -2.54 -3.18
C THR A 35 -16.59 -1.40 -4.20
N LEU A 36 -16.11 -1.73 -5.40
CA LEU A 36 -16.16 -0.87 -6.59
C LEU A 36 -17.58 -0.41 -6.97
N ARG A 37 -18.63 -0.90 -6.28
CA ARG A 37 -20.02 -0.53 -6.57
C ARG A 37 -20.22 0.97 -6.38
N GLY A 38 -20.72 1.64 -7.41
CA GLY A 38 -20.96 3.08 -7.41
C GLY A 38 -19.71 3.94 -7.71
N VAL A 39 -18.55 3.35 -8.01
CA VAL A 39 -17.38 4.12 -8.48
C VAL A 39 -17.44 4.25 -10.00
N SER A 40 -17.66 5.47 -10.51
CA SER A 40 -17.60 5.74 -11.96
C SER A 40 -16.17 5.61 -12.47
N TYR A 41 -15.98 4.77 -13.49
CA TYR A 41 -14.69 4.60 -14.16
C TYR A 41 -14.46 5.61 -15.29
N ASN A 42 -15.52 6.26 -15.77
CA ASN A 42 -15.46 7.09 -16.98
C ASN A 42 -14.70 8.40 -16.73
N VAL A 43 -14.96 9.06 -15.60
CA VAL A 43 -14.28 10.33 -15.25
C VAL A 43 -12.79 10.11 -14.99
N PRO A 44 -12.35 9.16 -14.14
CA PRO A 44 -10.93 8.90 -13.94
C PRO A 44 -10.21 8.48 -15.22
N LYS A 45 -10.88 7.70 -16.07
CA LYS A 45 -10.33 7.30 -17.38
C LYS A 45 -10.12 8.52 -18.29
N ALA A 46 -11.11 9.39 -18.45
CA ALA A 46 -10.99 10.58 -19.31
C ALA A 46 -9.90 11.55 -18.81
N VAL A 47 -9.82 11.73 -17.49
CA VAL A 47 -8.74 12.47 -16.82
C VAL A 47 -7.38 11.84 -17.14
N THR A 48 -7.26 10.53 -16.98
CA THR A 48 -6.01 9.80 -17.25
C THR A 48 -5.60 9.94 -18.71
N ASP A 49 -6.51 9.72 -19.65
CA ASP A 49 -6.26 9.84 -21.09
C ASP A 49 -5.77 11.25 -21.45
N THR A 50 -6.34 12.27 -20.81
CA THR A 50 -5.92 13.67 -20.97
C THR A 50 -4.50 13.91 -20.47
N VAL A 51 -4.19 13.47 -19.25
CA VAL A 51 -2.86 13.63 -18.64
C VAL A 51 -1.80 12.86 -19.46
N VAL A 52 -2.09 11.62 -19.84
CA VAL A 52 -1.19 10.78 -20.65
C VAL A 52 -0.88 11.45 -21.99
N ARG A 53 -1.90 11.96 -22.69
CA ARG A 53 -1.70 12.69 -23.94
C ARG A 53 -0.77 13.90 -23.75
N ARG A 54 -0.97 14.70 -22.70
CA ARG A 54 -0.12 15.86 -22.41
C ARG A 54 1.32 15.50 -22.09
N LEU A 55 1.54 14.37 -21.41
CA LEU A 55 2.87 13.84 -21.13
C LEU A 55 3.60 13.45 -22.43
N HIS A 56 2.90 12.82 -23.38
CA HIS A 56 3.47 12.50 -24.70
C HIS A 56 3.75 13.74 -25.57
N GLU A 57 3.03 14.84 -25.36
CA GLU A 57 3.25 16.12 -26.06
C GLU A 57 4.43 16.94 -25.48
N CYS A 58 5.04 16.52 -24.37
CA CYS A 58 6.12 17.26 -23.72
C CYS A 58 7.42 17.23 -24.55
N PRO A 59 7.91 18.37 -25.07
CA PRO A 59 8.95 18.41 -26.11
C PRO A 59 10.31 17.87 -25.67
N ASP A 60 10.66 18.04 -24.39
CA ASP A 60 11.94 17.60 -23.82
C ASP A 60 11.87 16.23 -23.14
N LEU A 61 10.73 15.53 -23.20
CA LEU A 61 10.52 14.24 -22.52
C LEU A 61 10.03 13.19 -23.52
N GLN A 62 10.85 12.17 -23.77
CA GLN A 62 10.41 11.02 -24.54
C GLN A 62 9.82 9.97 -23.61
N VAL A 63 8.49 9.86 -23.65
CA VAL A 63 7.75 8.82 -22.92
C VAL A 63 7.68 7.56 -23.76
N GLY A 64 8.22 6.45 -23.24
CA GLY A 64 8.13 5.14 -23.89
C GLY A 64 6.77 4.50 -23.71
N ARG A 65 6.25 4.50 -22.48
CA ARG A 65 4.90 4.03 -22.14
C ARG A 65 4.43 4.63 -20.82
N VAL A 66 3.12 4.58 -20.58
CA VAL A 66 2.51 4.96 -19.30
C VAL A 66 1.69 3.80 -18.78
N HIS A 67 1.86 3.51 -17.49
CA HIS A 67 1.12 2.47 -16.78
C HIS A 67 0.23 3.10 -15.71
N ILE A 68 -1.03 2.66 -15.65
CA ILE A 68 -1.94 3.06 -14.58
C ILE A 68 -1.78 2.08 -13.42
N GLY A 69 -1.13 2.54 -12.37
CA GLY A 69 -0.85 1.79 -11.16
C GLY A 69 -1.86 2.07 -10.05
N GLY A 70 -1.40 1.94 -8.81
CA GLY A 70 -2.20 2.35 -7.66
C GLY A 70 -3.44 1.50 -7.44
N SER A 71 -4.33 2.04 -6.60
CA SER A 71 -5.64 1.45 -6.34
C SER A 71 -6.44 1.20 -7.62
N TYR A 72 -6.36 2.14 -8.57
CA TYR A 72 -7.05 2.08 -9.85
C TYR A 72 -6.56 0.91 -10.71
N GLY A 73 -5.26 0.85 -10.98
CA GLY A 73 -4.64 -0.21 -11.79
C GLY A 73 -4.78 -1.60 -11.18
N ARG A 74 -4.63 -1.70 -9.85
CA ARG A 74 -4.79 -2.95 -9.09
C ARG A 74 -6.23 -3.41 -8.95
N ALA A 75 -7.19 -2.58 -9.37
CA ALA A 75 -8.62 -2.77 -9.16
C ALA A 75 -8.99 -2.94 -7.67
N THR A 76 -8.31 -2.21 -6.78
CA THR A 76 -8.55 -2.18 -5.33
C THR A 76 -9.04 -0.80 -4.86
N LEU A 77 -9.65 -0.02 -5.76
CA LEU A 77 -10.27 1.28 -5.44
C LEU A 77 -11.29 1.15 -4.32
N VAL A 78 -11.35 2.17 -3.48
CA VAL A 78 -12.33 2.34 -2.42
C VAL A 78 -13.20 3.54 -2.78
N ARG A 79 -14.52 3.43 -2.57
CA ARG A 79 -15.48 4.50 -2.83
C ARG A 79 -15.08 5.77 -2.07
N GLY A 80 -15.16 6.93 -2.74
CA GLY A 80 -14.92 8.25 -2.15
C GLY A 80 -13.48 8.53 -1.71
N ALA A 81 -12.55 7.59 -1.93
CA ALA A 81 -11.16 7.69 -1.51
C ALA A 81 -10.27 6.96 -2.52
N PHE A 82 -9.91 7.64 -3.61
CA PHE A 82 -8.88 7.15 -4.51
C PHE A 82 -8.18 8.28 -5.27
N ASP A 83 -6.91 8.02 -5.51
CA ASP A 83 -6.03 8.68 -6.46
C ASP A 83 -5.75 7.74 -7.65
N VAL A 84 -5.25 8.32 -8.74
CA VAL A 84 -4.75 7.58 -9.89
C VAL A 84 -3.22 7.70 -9.93
N ASP A 85 -2.52 6.61 -9.62
CA ASP A 85 -1.08 6.54 -9.83
C ASP A 85 -0.75 6.31 -11.31
N LEU A 86 0.10 7.13 -11.90
CA LEU A 86 0.66 6.95 -13.24
C LEU A 86 2.17 6.74 -13.16
N SER A 87 2.65 5.56 -13.57
CA SER A 87 4.07 5.31 -13.80
C SER A 87 4.40 5.64 -15.25
N VAL A 88 5.20 6.68 -15.46
CA VAL A 88 5.63 7.18 -16.77
C VAL A 88 7.05 6.69 -17.04
N PHE A 89 7.18 5.73 -17.96
CA PHE A 89 8.46 5.15 -18.34
C PHE A 89 9.17 6.08 -19.32
N VAL A 90 10.26 6.69 -18.85
CA VAL A 90 11.02 7.69 -19.60
C VAL A 90 12.14 7.00 -20.36
N ASN A 91 12.19 7.22 -21.68
CA ASN A 91 13.27 6.77 -22.55
C ASN A 91 14.37 7.84 -22.64
N GLU A 92 13.98 9.11 -22.75
CA GLU A 92 14.90 10.23 -22.96
C GLU A 92 14.40 11.49 -22.26
N TYR A 93 15.33 12.31 -21.77
CA TYR A 93 15.05 13.67 -21.29
C TYR A 93 16.13 14.64 -21.79
N LYS A 94 15.72 15.69 -22.51
CA LYS A 94 16.60 16.72 -23.09
C LYS A 94 17.75 16.15 -23.94
N GLY A 95 17.48 15.17 -24.80
CA GLY A 95 18.52 14.55 -25.64
C GLY A 95 19.36 13.48 -24.94
N ARG A 96 19.11 13.20 -23.65
CA ARG A 96 19.83 12.19 -22.88
C ARG A 96 18.99 10.93 -22.73
N GLU A 97 19.47 9.81 -23.26
CA GLU A 97 18.87 8.49 -23.05
C GLU A 97 18.96 8.05 -21.59
N LEU A 98 17.91 7.43 -21.06
CA LEU A 98 17.73 7.11 -19.63
C LEU A 98 17.41 5.63 -19.38
N HIS A 99 18.02 4.74 -20.16
CA HIS A 99 17.80 3.28 -20.09
C HIS A 99 18.60 2.58 -18.97
N ASP A 100 19.70 3.17 -18.48
CA ASP A 100 20.49 2.60 -17.39
C ASP A 100 19.97 3.10 -16.03
N LEU A 101 19.59 2.15 -15.15
CA LEU A 101 19.13 2.43 -13.79
C LEU A 101 20.16 3.25 -12.98
N LYS A 102 21.47 3.09 -13.26
CA LYS A 102 22.54 3.84 -12.56
C LYS A 102 22.42 5.34 -12.77
N GLU A 103 21.85 5.79 -13.88
CA GLU A 103 21.64 7.22 -14.15
C GLU A 103 20.59 7.86 -13.24
N TRP A 104 19.71 7.03 -12.68
CA TRP A 104 18.64 7.44 -11.78
C TRP A 104 19.04 7.36 -10.31
N GLY A 105 20.16 6.69 -10.00
CA GLY A 105 20.67 6.47 -8.66
C GLY A 105 21.56 7.60 -8.13
N GLY A 106 21.71 7.62 -6.80
CA GLY A 106 22.58 8.56 -6.09
C GLY A 106 22.16 10.03 -6.22
N GLU A 107 23.02 10.92 -5.74
CA GLU A 107 22.72 12.36 -5.66
C GLU A 107 22.46 13.01 -7.04
N ALA A 108 23.19 12.56 -8.07
CA ALA A 108 23.02 13.03 -9.44
C ALA A 108 21.68 12.57 -10.03
N GLY A 109 21.30 11.30 -9.82
CA GLY A 109 20.01 10.76 -10.24
C GLY A 109 18.84 11.42 -9.51
N GLU A 110 18.96 11.69 -8.21
CA GLU A 110 17.94 12.44 -7.47
C GLU A 110 17.74 13.87 -7.98
N ARG A 111 18.83 14.54 -8.40
CA ARG A 111 18.74 15.87 -9.05
C ARG A 111 18.04 15.77 -10.41
N LEU A 112 18.42 14.79 -11.22
CA LEU A 112 17.80 14.54 -12.52
C LEU A 112 16.29 14.30 -12.39
N GLN A 113 15.86 13.46 -11.45
CA GLN A 113 14.44 13.21 -11.18
C GLN A 113 13.69 14.49 -10.78
N ARG A 114 14.26 15.29 -9.87
CA ARG A 114 13.67 16.58 -9.46
C ARG A 114 13.57 17.55 -10.62
N ASP A 115 14.57 17.60 -11.48
CA ASP A 115 14.59 18.50 -12.65
C ASP A 115 13.54 18.07 -13.68
N MET A 116 13.41 16.77 -13.96
CA MET A 116 12.35 16.23 -14.82
C MET A 116 10.97 16.53 -14.24
N GLN A 117 10.76 16.29 -12.95
CA GLN A 117 9.49 16.56 -12.27
C GLN A 117 9.10 18.04 -12.37
N LYS A 118 10.02 18.96 -12.08
CA LYS A 118 9.78 20.41 -12.21
C LYS A 118 9.48 20.81 -13.65
N HIS A 119 10.16 20.20 -14.63
CA HIS A 119 9.91 20.46 -16.04
C HIS A 119 8.51 20.01 -16.44
N VAL A 120 8.16 18.76 -16.16
CA VAL A 120 6.84 18.17 -16.49
C VAL A 120 5.72 18.92 -15.77
N ALA A 121 5.88 19.24 -14.49
CA ALA A 121 4.93 20.04 -13.74
C ALA A 121 4.68 21.42 -14.39
N ARG A 122 5.74 22.09 -14.87
CA ARG A 122 5.63 23.36 -15.58
C ARG A 122 4.91 23.19 -16.92
N TRP A 123 5.26 22.15 -17.68
CA TRP A 123 4.63 21.83 -18.96
C TRP A 123 3.13 21.57 -18.81
N LEU A 124 2.73 20.74 -17.85
CA LEU A 124 1.32 20.43 -17.56
C LEU A 124 0.53 21.68 -17.15
N ARG A 125 1.14 22.59 -16.38
CA ARG A 125 0.54 23.90 -16.05
C ARG A 125 0.36 24.80 -17.27
N GLN A 126 1.33 24.84 -18.19
CA GLN A 126 1.32 25.74 -19.34
C GLN A 126 0.46 25.25 -20.50
N SER A 127 0.32 23.93 -20.65
CA SER A 127 -0.50 23.30 -21.71
C SER A 127 -2.01 23.35 -21.43
N ASN A 128 -2.43 23.90 -20.28
CA ASN A 128 -3.82 24.07 -19.87
C ASN A 128 -4.26 25.54 -19.97
N ALA A 129 -4.79 25.95 -21.13
CA ALA A 129 -5.31 27.31 -21.37
C ALA A 129 -6.77 27.53 -20.92
N SER A 130 -7.45 26.55 -20.32
CA SER A 130 -8.79 26.74 -19.75
C SER A 130 -9.15 25.64 -18.73
N GLU A 131 -9.43 26.06 -17.49
CA GLU A 131 -10.30 25.41 -16.48
C GLU A 131 -9.81 24.23 -15.62
N GLN A 132 -8.58 23.70 -15.73
CA GLN A 132 -8.14 22.59 -14.85
C GLN A 132 -6.96 22.97 -13.98
N VAL A 133 -7.22 23.09 -12.67
CA VAL A 133 -6.28 23.52 -11.63
C VAL A 133 -5.22 22.46 -11.37
N VAL A 134 -4.03 22.65 -11.95
CA VAL A 134 -2.84 21.83 -11.64
C VAL A 134 -2.20 22.33 -10.34
N GLU A 135 -2.75 21.92 -9.20
CA GLU A 135 -2.06 21.98 -7.91
C GLU A 135 -0.93 20.96 -7.91
N VAL A 136 0.27 21.39 -8.30
CA VAL A 136 1.49 20.57 -8.11
C VAL A 136 2.06 20.87 -6.75
N GLU A 137 1.76 20.00 -5.80
CA GLU A 137 2.55 19.85 -4.59
C GLU A 137 3.77 18.96 -4.85
N TYR A 138 4.85 19.23 -4.12
CA TYR A 138 6.05 18.42 -4.13
C TYR A 138 6.26 17.81 -2.74
N GLY A 139 6.32 16.48 -2.69
CA GLY A 139 6.89 15.77 -1.54
C GLY A 139 6.01 15.68 -0.29
N THR A 140 4.69 15.78 -0.41
CA THR A 140 3.77 15.68 0.74
C THR A 140 3.40 14.24 1.09
N HIS A 141 3.26 13.34 0.10
CA HIS A 141 2.96 11.90 0.34
C HIS A 141 3.99 10.91 -0.25
N TYR A 142 4.58 11.23 -1.40
CA TYR A 142 5.72 10.51 -1.98
C TYR A 142 6.75 11.53 -2.47
N LYS A 143 7.99 11.50 -1.95
CA LYS A 143 9.08 12.45 -2.25
C LYS A 143 9.42 12.58 -3.76
N HIS A 144 8.87 11.70 -4.60
CA HIS A 144 9.21 11.53 -6.02
C HIS A 144 7.98 11.47 -6.96
N CYS A 145 6.89 12.18 -6.65
CA CYS A 145 5.72 12.27 -7.53
C CYS A 145 5.36 13.72 -7.88
N ILE A 146 4.61 13.88 -8.98
CA ILE A 146 3.92 15.11 -9.38
C ILE A 146 2.44 14.88 -9.11
N ASN A 147 1.88 15.56 -8.11
CA ASN A 147 0.45 15.51 -7.86
C ASN A 147 -0.27 16.48 -8.82
N VAL A 148 -1.39 16.03 -9.39
CA VAL A 148 -2.21 16.81 -10.32
C VAL A 148 -3.68 16.57 -9.97
N LYS A 149 -4.50 17.62 -9.99
CA LYS A 149 -5.96 17.50 -9.85
C LYS A 149 -6.66 17.91 -11.14
N VAL A 150 -7.50 17.04 -11.68
CA VAL A 150 -8.23 17.27 -12.94
C VAL A 150 -9.66 16.82 -12.73
N ASP A 151 -10.63 17.73 -12.92
CA ASP A 151 -12.07 17.45 -12.75
C ASP A 151 -12.40 16.77 -11.40
N GLY A 152 -11.72 17.19 -10.33
CA GLY A 152 -11.88 16.62 -8.99
C GLY A 152 -11.16 15.29 -8.73
N VAL A 153 -10.54 14.69 -9.75
CA VAL A 153 -9.73 13.47 -9.63
C VAL A 153 -8.27 13.83 -9.37
N GLU A 154 -7.68 13.21 -8.35
CA GLU A 154 -6.26 13.35 -8.01
C GLU A 154 -5.44 12.29 -8.77
N VAL A 155 -4.32 12.73 -9.34
CA VAL A 155 -3.43 11.93 -10.19
C VAL A 155 -1.99 12.12 -9.71
N ASP A 156 -1.34 11.02 -9.38
CA ASP A 156 0.03 10.96 -8.89
C ASP A 156 0.95 10.44 -9.99
N ILE A 157 1.76 11.32 -10.58
CA ILE A 157 2.65 10.97 -11.70
C ILE A 157 4.04 10.64 -11.15
N LYS A 158 4.52 9.43 -11.41
CA LYS A 158 5.86 8.93 -11.07
C LYS A 158 6.65 8.75 -12.35
N LEU A 159 7.77 9.46 -12.48
CA LEU A 159 8.70 9.28 -13.59
C LEU A 159 9.66 8.13 -13.24
N VAL A 160 9.74 7.12 -14.11
CA VAL A 160 10.50 5.89 -13.85
C VAL A 160 11.38 5.50 -15.05
N PRO A 161 12.50 4.80 -14.83
CA PRO A 161 13.37 4.33 -15.91
C PRO A 161 12.67 3.30 -16.80
N SER A 162 12.81 3.44 -18.12
CA SER A 162 12.47 2.40 -19.08
C SER A 162 13.71 1.56 -19.42
N VAL A 163 14.03 0.56 -18.58
CA VAL A 163 15.23 -0.29 -18.78
C VAL A 163 15.02 -1.36 -19.85
N VAL A 164 13.77 -1.58 -20.28
CA VAL A 164 13.42 -2.43 -21.42
C VAL A 164 12.70 -1.57 -22.48
N PRO A 165 13.27 -1.43 -23.69
CA PRO A 165 12.63 -0.67 -24.77
C PRO A 165 11.38 -1.38 -25.32
N GLY A 166 10.38 -0.59 -25.71
CA GLY A 166 8.98 -1.00 -25.90
C GLY A 166 8.62 -1.88 -27.11
N SER A 167 9.54 -2.65 -27.70
CA SER A 167 9.25 -3.42 -28.93
C SER A 167 9.66 -4.90 -28.91
N GLN A 168 10.32 -5.39 -27.84
CA GLN A 168 11.00 -6.68 -27.89
C GLN A 168 10.39 -7.80 -27.03
N ALA A 169 9.50 -7.48 -26.07
CA ALA A 169 8.96 -8.48 -25.15
C ALA A 169 7.43 -8.65 -25.29
N LYS A 170 6.98 -9.91 -25.23
CA LYS A 170 5.55 -10.26 -25.18
C LYS A 170 4.86 -9.72 -23.92
N ASP A 171 5.60 -9.61 -22.82
CA ASP A 171 5.18 -9.00 -21.56
C ASP A 171 6.26 -8.01 -21.12
N LEU A 172 6.02 -6.72 -21.41
CA LEU A 172 6.97 -5.64 -21.09
C LEU A 172 7.13 -5.46 -19.57
N GLY A 173 6.07 -5.67 -18.78
CA GLY A 173 6.14 -5.54 -17.32
C GLY A 173 7.00 -6.63 -16.70
N LYS A 174 6.89 -7.87 -17.20
CA LYS A 174 7.76 -8.98 -16.77
C LYS A 174 9.21 -8.75 -17.18
N ALA A 175 9.45 -8.34 -18.43
CA ALA A 175 10.81 -8.06 -18.90
C ALA A 175 11.46 -6.91 -18.12
N GLN A 176 10.72 -5.83 -17.86
CA GLN A 176 11.17 -4.71 -17.02
C GLN A 176 11.55 -5.19 -15.62
N ARG A 177 10.67 -5.97 -14.97
CA ARG A 177 10.95 -6.54 -13.64
C ARG A 177 12.20 -7.39 -13.66
N ASP A 178 12.34 -8.29 -14.63
CA ASP A 178 13.48 -9.21 -14.68
C ASP A 178 14.79 -8.46 -14.89
N ALA A 179 14.83 -7.44 -15.76
CA ALA A 179 16.00 -6.60 -15.96
C ALA A 179 16.40 -5.81 -14.70
N LEU A 180 15.41 -5.23 -14.00
CA LEU A 180 15.63 -4.49 -12.76
C LEU A 180 16.14 -5.40 -11.63
N MET A 181 15.50 -6.56 -11.44
CA MET A 181 15.88 -7.50 -10.39
C MET A 181 17.21 -8.20 -10.72
N GLN A 182 17.51 -8.50 -11.99
CA GLN A 182 18.82 -9.03 -12.38
C GLN A 182 19.94 -8.06 -12.02
N THR A 183 19.75 -6.76 -12.25
CA THR A 183 20.75 -5.73 -11.87
C THR A 183 21.03 -5.74 -10.36
N LEU A 184 19.99 -5.96 -9.54
CA LEU A 184 20.14 -6.13 -8.09
C LEU A 184 20.87 -7.44 -7.76
N LEU A 185 20.52 -8.55 -8.41
CA LEU A 185 21.12 -9.86 -8.18
C LEU A 185 22.60 -9.92 -8.60
N ASP A 186 22.99 -9.18 -9.62
CA ASP A 186 24.39 -9.02 -10.04
C ASP A 186 25.20 -8.18 -9.04
N THR A 187 24.53 -7.43 -8.16
CA THR A 187 25.17 -6.70 -7.07
C THR A 187 25.52 -7.65 -5.93
N PRO A 188 26.75 -7.59 -5.36
CA PRO A 188 27.13 -8.39 -4.20
C PRO A 188 26.10 -8.26 -3.06
N PRO A 189 25.73 -9.37 -2.37
CA PRO A 189 24.68 -9.35 -1.35
C PRO A 189 24.81 -8.22 -0.34
N GLU A 190 26.02 -7.99 0.20
CA GLU A 190 26.30 -6.97 1.21
C GLU A 190 26.11 -5.52 0.72
N LYS A 191 25.97 -5.32 -0.59
CA LYS A 191 25.74 -4.01 -1.23
C LYS A 191 24.32 -3.86 -1.77
N ARG A 192 23.51 -4.91 -1.75
CA ARG A 192 22.09 -4.83 -2.15
C ARG A 192 21.37 -3.88 -1.20
N CYS A 193 20.55 -2.99 -1.73
CA CYS A 193 19.81 -2.03 -0.93
C CYS A 193 18.44 -1.73 -1.53
N ALA A 194 17.54 -1.25 -0.68
CA ALA A 194 16.28 -0.68 -1.11
C ALA A 194 16.53 0.51 -2.03
N ASP A 195 15.88 0.53 -3.18
CA ASP A 195 15.98 1.60 -4.18
C ASP A 195 14.56 2.05 -4.56
N PRO A 196 14.13 3.23 -4.11
CA PRO A 196 12.80 3.77 -4.42
C PRO A 196 12.54 3.92 -5.92
N VAL A 197 13.58 4.12 -6.75
CA VAL A 197 13.43 4.23 -8.20
C VAL A 197 13.08 2.87 -8.79
N ARG A 198 13.80 1.82 -8.38
CA ARG A 198 13.50 0.45 -8.77
C ARG A 198 12.08 0.07 -8.34
N GLU A 199 11.72 0.33 -7.08
CA GLU A 199 10.39 0.03 -6.54
C GLU A 199 9.29 0.69 -7.40
N ALA A 200 9.42 1.98 -7.71
CA ALA A 200 8.46 2.69 -8.56
C ALA A 200 8.40 2.11 -9.99
N ALA A 201 9.53 1.69 -10.54
CA ALA A 201 9.62 1.08 -11.87
C ALA A 201 9.06 -0.35 -11.93
N LEU A 202 8.80 -0.98 -10.79
CA LEU A 202 8.15 -2.29 -10.66
C LEU A 202 6.61 -2.22 -10.61
N ALA A 203 6.02 -1.03 -10.80
CA ALA A 203 4.58 -0.82 -10.70
C ALA A 203 3.74 -1.73 -11.63
N GLU A 204 4.22 -2.03 -12.84
CA GLU A 204 3.55 -2.94 -13.77
C GLU A 204 3.44 -4.36 -13.19
N ALA A 205 4.55 -4.89 -12.65
CA ALA A 205 4.61 -6.21 -12.04
C ALA A 205 3.73 -6.30 -10.78
N LEU A 206 3.80 -5.31 -9.90
CA LEU A 206 2.91 -5.23 -8.73
C LEU A 206 1.43 -5.18 -9.16
N THR A 207 1.14 -4.39 -10.20
CA THR A 207 -0.23 -4.28 -10.70
C THR A 207 -0.73 -5.59 -11.27
N ALA A 208 0.06 -6.27 -12.08
CA ALA A 208 -0.29 -7.57 -12.65
C ALA A 208 -0.50 -8.64 -11.58
N PHE A 209 0.37 -8.67 -10.55
CA PHE A 209 0.23 -9.58 -9.41
C PHE A 209 -1.13 -9.41 -8.72
N VAL A 210 -1.47 -8.18 -8.30
CA VAL A 210 -2.72 -7.94 -7.55
C VAL A 210 -3.96 -8.02 -8.44
N LYS A 211 -3.88 -7.53 -9.68
CA LYS A 211 -5.04 -7.49 -10.58
C LYS A 211 -5.59 -8.90 -10.85
N ASN A 212 -4.69 -9.89 -10.92
CA ASN A 212 -5.00 -11.30 -11.17
C ASN A 212 -5.46 -12.05 -9.90
N THR A 213 -5.41 -11.44 -8.73
CA THR A 213 -5.97 -12.02 -7.51
C THR A 213 -7.50 -12.13 -7.60
N PRO A 214 -8.12 -13.21 -7.06
CA PRO A 214 -9.57 -13.36 -7.05
C PRO A 214 -10.30 -12.15 -6.48
N GLU A 215 -11.44 -11.79 -7.07
CA GLU A 215 -12.22 -10.61 -6.65
C GLU A 215 -12.68 -10.69 -5.19
N ARG A 216 -12.95 -11.90 -4.66
CA ARG A 216 -13.27 -12.11 -3.24
C ARG A 216 -12.17 -11.63 -2.31
N VAL A 217 -10.91 -11.94 -2.63
CA VAL A 217 -9.75 -11.47 -1.87
C VAL A 217 -9.60 -9.95 -1.99
N LYS A 218 -9.78 -9.39 -3.19
CA LYS A 218 -9.75 -7.93 -3.39
C LYS A 218 -10.84 -7.19 -2.60
N ARG A 219 -11.98 -7.82 -2.29
CA ARG A 219 -12.98 -7.24 -1.36
C ARG A 219 -12.42 -7.12 0.05
N VAL A 220 -11.70 -8.13 0.53
CA VAL A 220 -11.01 -8.06 1.82
C VAL A 220 -9.93 -6.98 1.79
N VAL A 221 -9.11 -6.93 0.73
CA VAL A 221 -8.12 -5.86 0.55
C VAL A 221 -8.75 -4.48 0.68
N ARG A 222 -9.89 -4.23 0.00
CA ARG A 222 -10.61 -2.94 0.08
C ARG A 222 -11.14 -2.66 1.49
N LEU A 223 -11.62 -3.67 2.21
CA LEU A 223 -12.07 -3.51 3.61
C LEU A 223 -10.93 -3.05 4.52
N ILE A 224 -9.75 -3.65 4.40
CA ILE A 224 -8.62 -3.30 5.28
C ILE A 224 -7.82 -2.10 4.76
N LYS A 225 -8.23 -1.47 3.66
CA LYS A 225 -7.40 -0.50 2.95
C LYS A 225 -7.27 0.82 3.72
N CYS A 226 -6.32 0.83 4.64
CA CYS A 226 -5.77 2.00 5.32
C CYS A 226 -4.28 2.21 4.95
N CYS A 227 -3.61 1.19 4.42
CA CYS A 227 -2.23 1.26 3.92
C CYS A 227 -1.89 0.06 3.00
N VAL A 228 -0.88 0.22 2.12
CA VAL A 228 -0.36 -0.80 1.18
C VAL A 228 0.12 -2.07 1.89
N LEU A 229 0.51 -1.95 3.17
CA LEU A 229 0.95 -3.09 3.98
C LEU A 229 -0.17 -4.12 4.22
N LEU A 230 -1.39 -3.66 4.49
CA LEU A 230 -2.52 -4.55 4.80
C LEU A 230 -3.00 -5.29 3.54
N GLU A 231 -2.81 -4.68 2.36
CA GLU A 231 -2.98 -5.35 1.07
C GLU A 231 -2.02 -6.54 0.94
N ALA A 232 -0.73 -6.36 1.24
CA ALA A 232 0.26 -7.43 1.16
C ALA A 232 -0.03 -8.58 2.14
N LEU A 233 -0.40 -8.28 3.38
CA LEU A 233 -0.79 -9.30 4.38
C LEU A 233 -1.99 -10.14 3.93
N VAL A 234 -3.02 -9.49 3.36
CA VAL A 234 -4.20 -10.20 2.84
C VAL A 234 -3.81 -11.10 1.66
N LEU A 235 -2.92 -10.65 0.78
CA LEU A 235 -2.46 -11.43 -0.36
C LEU A 235 -1.65 -12.66 0.08
N THR A 236 -0.76 -12.50 1.07
CA THR A 236 -0.04 -13.61 1.69
C THR A 236 -1.01 -14.65 2.27
N VAL A 237 -1.95 -14.21 3.11
CA VAL A 237 -2.93 -15.11 3.74
C VAL A 237 -3.85 -15.77 2.72
N ALA A 238 -4.27 -15.04 1.69
CA ALA A 238 -5.10 -15.59 0.63
C ALA A 238 -4.37 -16.68 -0.18
N GLY A 239 -3.05 -16.59 -0.32
CA GLY A 239 -2.25 -17.65 -0.92
C GLY A 239 -2.19 -18.93 -0.09
N TRP A 240 -2.44 -18.84 1.22
CA TRP A 240 -2.55 -20.00 2.11
C TRP A 240 -3.95 -20.64 2.13
N GLU A 241 -4.95 -19.97 1.57
CA GLU A 241 -6.33 -20.45 1.57
C GLU A 241 -6.51 -21.56 0.52
N GLU A 242 -6.77 -22.78 0.98
CA GLU A 242 -6.94 -23.97 0.13
C GLU A 242 -8.18 -23.87 -0.78
N ASN A 243 -9.19 -23.08 -0.39
CA ASN A 243 -10.40 -22.86 -1.18
C ASN A 243 -10.82 -21.38 -1.17
N PRO A 244 -10.17 -20.51 -1.97
CA PRO A 244 -10.47 -19.07 -2.00
C PRO A 244 -11.85 -18.75 -2.60
N GLY A 245 -12.51 -19.75 -3.20
CA GLY A 245 -13.89 -19.63 -3.71
C GLY A 245 -14.97 -19.92 -2.66
N ALA A 246 -14.61 -20.43 -1.49
CA ALA A 246 -15.56 -20.74 -0.42
C ALA A 246 -16.29 -19.47 0.06
N ARG A 247 -17.52 -19.64 0.56
CA ARG A 247 -18.34 -18.51 1.04
C ARG A 247 -17.71 -17.80 2.25
N GLU A 248 -16.90 -18.51 3.01
CA GLU A 248 -16.23 -18.00 4.20
C GLU A 248 -14.79 -17.53 3.92
N ALA A 249 -14.31 -17.66 2.68
CA ALA A 249 -12.93 -17.32 2.33
C ALA A 249 -12.61 -15.87 2.66
N GLU A 250 -13.55 -14.94 2.43
CA GLU A 250 -13.35 -13.53 2.76
C GLU A 250 -13.15 -13.30 4.28
N VAL A 251 -13.99 -13.92 5.11
CA VAL A 251 -13.90 -13.82 6.57
C VAL A 251 -12.61 -14.50 7.08
N ARG A 252 -12.26 -15.67 6.53
CA ARG A 252 -11.00 -16.36 6.87
C ARG A 252 -9.77 -15.55 6.48
N CYS A 253 -9.75 -14.98 5.28
CA CYS A 253 -8.63 -14.13 4.84
C CYS A 253 -8.51 -12.88 5.72
N PHE A 254 -9.64 -12.25 6.07
CA PHE A 254 -9.63 -11.10 6.96
C PHE A 254 -9.08 -11.44 8.35
N GLN A 255 -9.61 -12.48 9.00
CA GLN A 255 -9.12 -12.95 10.30
C GLN A 255 -7.65 -13.39 10.24
N GLY A 256 -7.25 -14.12 9.19
CA GLY A 256 -5.89 -14.56 8.99
C GLY A 256 -4.91 -13.38 8.86
N ALA A 257 -5.29 -12.30 8.16
CA ALA A 257 -4.46 -11.10 8.05
C ALA A 257 -4.28 -10.39 9.41
N LEU A 258 -5.34 -10.31 10.22
CA LEU A 258 -5.26 -9.77 11.59
C LEU A 258 -4.35 -10.61 12.49
N ASN A 259 -4.49 -11.93 12.42
CA ASN A 259 -3.65 -12.86 13.18
C ASN A 259 -2.19 -12.81 12.74
N LEU A 260 -1.93 -12.72 11.43
CA LEU A 260 -0.58 -12.61 10.89
C LEU A 260 0.10 -11.32 11.34
N MET A 261 -0.60 -10.18 11.34
CA MET A 261 -0.08 -8.92 11.87
C MET A 261 0.30 -9.06 13.35
N GLN A 262 -0.60 -9.59 14.17
CA GLN A 262 -0.35 -9.80 15.61
C GLN A 262 0.88 -10.67 15.84
N PHE A 263 0.92 -11.82 15.17
CA PHE A 263 2.01 -12.78 15.30
C PHE A 263 3.34 -12.19 14.83
N ALA A 264 3.36 -11.48 13.70
CA ALA A 264 4.54 -10.81 13.17
C ALA A 264 5.12 -9.77 14.09
N VAL A 265 4.27 -8.95 14.72
CA VAL A 265 4.73 -7.93 15.67
C VAL A 265 5.17 -8.55 17.01
N ALA A 266 4.44 -9.54 17.52
CA ALA A 266 4.73 -10.16 18.82
C ALA A 266 6.02 -10.99 18.79
N GLU A 267 6.19 -11.81 17.76
CA GLU A 267 7.30 -12.76 17.65
C GLU A 267 8.47 -12.21 16.81
N GLY A 268 8.30 -11.02 16.22
CA GLY A 268 9.29 -10.44 15.30
C GLY A 268 9.55 -11.33 14.09
N VAL A 269 8.50 -12.00 13.58
CA VAL A 269 8.61 -12.83 12.38
C VAL A 269 8.60 -11.98 11.11
N ILE A 270 9.33 -12.45 10.10
CA ILE A 270 9.38 -11.82 8.78
C ILE A 270 8.20 -12.35 7.99
N VAL A 271 7.41 -11.44 7.43
CA VAL A 271 6.34 -11.78 6.51
C VAL A 271 6.85 -11.60 5.08
N ASP A 272 6.84 -12.68 4.30
CA ASP A 272 7.23 -12.69 2.90
C ASP A 272 6.12 -13.35 2.08
N ALA A 273 5.84 -12.79 0.90
CA ALA A 273 4.82 -13.26 -0.03
C ALA A 273 5.46 -13.91 -1.28
N CYS A 274 6.68 -14.44 -1.14
CA CYS A 274 7.51 -14.91 -2.24
C CYS A 274 6.88 -16.09 -3.01
N ASP A 275 6.30 -17.05 -2.30
CA ASP A 275 5.60 -18.18 -2.93
C ASP A 275 4.30 -17.73 -3.61
N GLU A 276 3.58 -16.80 -2.98
CA GLU A 276 2.26 -16.34 -3.43
C GLU A 276 2.36 -15.41 -4.65
N SER A 277 3.48 -14.72 -4.83
CA SER A 277 3.74 -13.80 -5.93
C SER A 277 4.09 -14.51 -7.25
N GLY A 278 4.33 -15.82 -7.22
CA GLY A 278 4.45 -16.68 -8.40
C GLY A 278 5.50 -16.16 -9.39
N VAL A 279 5.11 -15.97 -10.66
CA VAL A 279 6.05 -15.52 -11.71
C VAL A 279 6.58 -14.09 -11.51
N TRP A 280 5.96 -13.31 -10.62
CA TRP A 280 6.37 -11.94 -10.32
C TRP A 280 7.32 -11.85 -9.12
N GLY A 281 7.29 -12.87 -8.26
CA GLY A 281 8.00 -12.95 -7.00
C GLY A 281 9.48 -13.27 -7.09
N HIS A 282 10.06 -13.53 -5.94
CA HIS A 282 11.44 -13.95 -5.72
C HIS A 282 11.47 -15.31 -5.02
N SER A 283 12.65 -15.92 -4.97
CA SER A 283 12.92 -17.08 -4.14
C SER A 283 13.30 -16.67 -2.72
N GLN A 284 13.14 -17.59 -1.78
CA GLN A 284 13.48 -17.33 -0.38
C GLN A 284 14.96 -16.93 -0.20
N ASP A 285 15.88 -17.57 -0.92
CA ASP A 285 17.32 -17.28 -0.85
C ASP A 285 17.63 -15.85 -1.33
N GLU A 286 16.90 -15.37 -2.35
CA GLU A 286 17.00 -13.99 -2.81
C GLU A 286 16.52 -13.01 -1.72
N GLY A 287 15.42 -13.30 -1.03
CA GLY A 287 14.96 -12.51 0.11
C GLY A 287 15.98 -12.42 1.25
N TRP A 288 16.51 -13.57 1.67
CA TRP A 288 17.53 -13.64 2.74
C TRP A 288 18.85 -12.97 2.38
N SER A 289 19.20 -12.92 1.09
CA SER A 289 20.40 -12.21 0.64
C SER A 289 20.38 -10.70 0.94
N CYS A 290 19.21 -10.15 1.29
CA CYS A 290 18.99 -8.75 1.64
C CYS A 290 18.67 -8.54 3.13
N GLU A 291 18.94 -9.53 3.99
CA GLU A 291 18.67 -9.46 5.43
C GLU A 291 19.21 -8.19 6.08
N HIS A 292 20.42 -7.76 5.71
CA HIS A 292 21.04 -6.55 6.24
C HIS A 292 20.25 -5.25 5.95
N VAL A 293 19.32 -5.25 4.99
CA VAL A 293 18.53 -4.06 4.60
C VAL A 293 17.38 -3.77 5.56
N TRP A 294 16.81 -4.83 6.14
CA TRP A 294 15.63 -4.78 7.00
C TRP A 294 15.91 -5.31 8.42
N THR A 295 17.12 -5.83 8.67
CA THR A 295 17.54 -6.25 10.01
C THR A 295 17.47 -5.07 10.99
N GLY A 296 16.73 -5.28 12.08
CA GLY A 296 16.57 -4.29 13.14
C GLY A 296 15.31 -3.43 13.02
N ASP A 297 14.59 -3.55 11.91
CA ASP A 297 13.27 -2.93 11.81
C ASP A 297 12.29 -3.60 12.80
N PRO A 298 11.38 -2.82 13.43
CA PRO A 298 10.44 -3.34 14.43
C PRO A 298 9.38 -4.30 13.85
N PHE A 299 9.18 -4.25 12.54
CA PHE A 299 8.27 -5.10 11.80
C PHE A 299 8.78 -5.23 10.35
N VAL A 300 8.79 -6.46 9.82
CA VAL A 300 9.31 -6.76 8.49
C VAL A 300 8.25 -7.45 7.65
N MET A 301 7.78 -6.74 6.62
CA MET A 301 6.97 -7.29 5.53
C MET A 301 7.68 -6.98 4.23
N LEU A 302 8.16 -8.01 3.54
CA LEU A 302 8.81 -7.82 2.24
C LEU A 302 7.77 -7.50 1.16
N HIS A 303 8.11 -6.55 0.30
CA HIS A 303 7.28 -6.25 -0.86
C HIS A 303 7.26 -7.47 -1.81
N PRO A 304 6.09 -7.90 -2.29
CA PRO A 304 5.93 -9.17 -3.04
C PRO A 304 6.71 -9.22 -4.35
N ILE A 305 7.18 -8.08 -4.86
CA ILE A 305 7.96 -7.98 -6.11
C ILE A 305 9.40 -7.53 -5.86
N ASP A 306 9.66 -6.76 -4.79
CA ASP A 306 10.97 -6.17 -4.50
C ASP A 306 11.39 -6.55 -3.08
N PHE A 307 12.13 -7.65 -2.97
CA PHE A 307 12.55 -8.23 -1.69
C PHE A 307 13.55 -7.38 -0.90
N THR A 308 14.00 -6.25 -1.43
CA THR A 308 14.76 -5.26 -0.66
C THR A 308 13.87 -4.27 0.09
N CYS A 309 12.62 -4.12 -0.35
CA CYS A 309 11.68 -3.17 0.20
C CYS A 309 10.93 -3.80 1.38
N ASN A 310 11.18 -3.28 2.58
CA ASN A 310 10.36 -3.57 3.76
C ASN A 310 9.21 -2.57 3.82
N LEU A 311 7.98 -3.04 3.57
CA LEU A 311 6.74 -2.25 3.68
C LEU A 311 6.46 -1.76 5.11
N GLY A 312 7.07 -2.40 6.11
CA GLY A 312 7.04 -2.04 7.52
C GLY A 312 8.06 -0.98 7.95
N LYS A 313 8.94 -0.56 7.04
CA LYS A 313 10.03 0.37 7.37
C LYS A 313 9.50 1.76 7.72
N ALA A 314 9.98 2.31 8.83
CA ALA A 314 9.65 3.67 9.23
C ALA A 314 10.12 4.68 8.18
N GLN A 315 9.28 5.66 7.86
CA GLN A 315 9.62 6.73 6.93
C GLN A 315 10.03 7.99 7.71
N PRO A 316 10.91 8.85 7.15
CA PRO A 316 11.24 10.12 7.78
C PRO A 316 9.98 10.94 8.10
N GLY A 317 9.80 11.32 9.36
CA GLY A 317 8.62 12.08 9.82
C GLY A 317 7.34 11.26 9.98
N ARG A 318 7.36 9.95 9.73
CA ARG A 318 6.22 9.05 9.90
C ARG A 318 6.67 7.72 10.49
N THR A 319 6.55 7.60 11.81
CA THR A 319 6.71 6.33 12.53
C THR A 319 5.35 5.66 12.67
N VAL A 320 5.32 4.33 12.57
CA VAL A 320 4.14 3.53 12.84
C VAL A 320 4.33 2.85 14.19
N ASP A 321 3.37 3.00 15.08
CA ASP A 321 3.33 2.20 16.31
C ASP A 321 2.78 0.81 15.98
N TRP A 322 3.69 -0.08 15.60
CA TRP A 322 3.34 -1.47 15.24
C TRP A 322 2.69 -2.22 16.40
N LYS A 323 3.03 -1.90 17.65
CA LYS A 323 2.43 -2.54 18.82
C LYS A 323 0.98 -2.11 19.00
N ALA A 324 0.71 -0.81 18.86
CA ALA A 324 -0.67 -0.32 18.87
C ALA A 324 -1.49 -0.91 17.72
N LEU A 325 -0.91 -0.99 16.51
CA LEU A 325 -1.60 -1.60 15.36
C LEU A 325 -1.88 -3.09 15.57
N ALA A 326 -0.92 -3.85 16.11
CA ALA A 326 -1.12 -5.25 16.46
C ALA A 326 -2.18 -5.43 17.56
N TRP A 327 -2.22 -4.53 18.55
CA TRP A 327 -3.25 -4.53 19.58
C TRP A 327 -4.66 -4.28 19.02
N GLU A 328 -4.81 -3.32 18.10
CA GLU A 328 -6.10 -3.10 17.43
C GLU A 328 -6.50 -4.30 16.55
N ALA A 329 -5.54 -4.93 15.88
CA ALA A 329 -5.80 -6.17 15.14
C ALA A 329 -6.25 -7.31 16.08
N HIS A 330 -5.69 -7.38 17.29
CA HIS A 330 -6.09 -8.32 18.33
C HIS A 330 -7.52 -8.08 18.83
N GLU A 331 -7.85 -6.84 19.23
CA GLU A 331 -9.19 -6.52 19.70
C GLU A 331 -10.25 -6.79 18.63
N LEU A 332 -9.91 -6.49 17.37
CA LEU A 332 -10.81 -6.77 16.26
C LEU A 332 -11.02 -8.27 16.04
N GLU A 333 -9.95 -9.07 16.06
CA GLU A 333 -10.08 -10.52 15.94
C GLU A 333 -10.89 -11.11 17.11
N ARG A 334 -10.65 -10.62 18.33
CA ARG A 334 -11.39 -11.01 19.52
C ARG A 334 -12.88 -10.72 19.37
N VAL A 335 -13.24 -9.49 18.97
CA VAL A 335 -14.65 -9.11 18.73
C VAL A 335 -15.27 -9.98 17.65
N MET A 336 -14.57 -10.23 16.54
CA MET A 336 -15.09 -11.10 15.48
C MET A 336 -15.34 -12.54 15.93
N ARG A 337 -14.53 -13.05 16.87
CA ARG A 337 -14.59 -14.43 17.35
C ARG A 337 -15.60 -14.63 18.48
N GLU A 338 -15.65 -13.68 19.41
CA GLU A 338 -16.31 -13.85 20.71
C GLU A 338 -17.62 -13.08 20.80
N GLU A 339 -17.78 -12.03 20.01
CA GLU A 339 -18.93 -11.14 20.09
C GLU A 339 -19.86 -11.30 18.88
N SER A 340 -21.03 -10.68 18.98
CA SER A 340 -22.02 -10.67 17.91
C SER A 340 -21.67 -9.67 16.81
N MET A 341 -22.29 -9.80 15.64
CA MET A 341 -22.21 -8.83 14.55
C MET A 341 -22.64 -7.44 15.02
N TRP A 342 -23.59 -7.34 15.95
CA TRP A 342 -23.98 -6.07 16.56
C TRP A 342 -22.81 -5.43 17.31
N ALA A 343 -22.11 -6.18 18.16
CA ALA A 343 -20.96 -5.66 18.90
C ALA A 343 -19.82 -5.22 17.96
N LEU A 344 -19.60 -5.95 16.86
CA LEU A 344 -18.66 -5.53 15.82
C LEU A 344 -19.01 -4.15 15.25
N LEU A 345 -20.28 -3.90 14.94
CA LEU A 345 -20.74 -2.68 14.28
C LEU A 345 -20.93 -1.48 15.21
N HIS A 346 -21.12 -1.71 16.51
CA HIS A 346 -21.54 -0.68 17.46
C HIS A 346 -20.58 -0.46 18.62
N ASP A 347 -19.88 -1.50 19.07
CA ASP A 347 -19.10 -1.49 20.32
C ASP A 347 -17.60 -1.73 20.09
N SER A 348 -17.20 -2.16 18.89
CA SER A 348 -15.79 -2.35 18.55
C SER A 348 -15.07 -1.03 18.31
N SER A 349 -13.74 -1.03 18.43
CA SER A 349 -12.92 0.11 18.00
C SER A 349 -13.15 0.45 16.53
N LEU A 350 -13.50 -0.52 15.68
CA LEU A 350 -13.81 -0.28 14.27
C LEU A 350 -15.15 0.39 14.00
N THR A 351 -16.03 0.54 14.98
CA THR A 351 -17.36 1.13 14.79
C THR A 351 -17.37 2.43 13.97
N PRO A 352 -16.49 3.42 14.22
CA PRO A 352 -16.45 4.65 13.41
C PRO A 352 -16.08 4.38 11.96
N ALA A 353 -15.10 3.49 11.72
CA ALA A 353 -14.70 3.09 10.37
C ALA A 353 -15.84 2.34 9.67
N LEU A 354 -16.44 1.35 10.33
CA LEU A 354 -17.56 0.55 9.80
C LEU A 354 -18.78 1.42 9.46
N LYS A 355 -19.12 2.39 10.31
CA LYS A 355 -20.21 3.35 10.05
C LYS A 355 -19.91 4.28 8.88
N ALA A 356 -18.67 4.77 8.79
CA ALA A 356 -18.27 5.61 7.66
C ALA A 356 -18.24 4.82 6.33
N MET A 357 -17.93 3.51 6.39
CA MET A 357 -18.01 2.60 5.25
C MET A 357 -19.46 2.28 4.85
N ALA A 358 -20.39 2.17 5.81
CA ALA A 358 -21.77 1.74 5.61
C ALA A 358 -22.76 2.86 5.20
N ALA A 359 -22.33 4.13 5.15
CA ALA A 359 -23.20 5.23 4.74
C ALA A 359 -23.62 5.08 3.26
N PRO A 360 -24.92 4.97 2.95
CA PRO A 360 -25.38 5.06 1.57
C PRO A 360 -25.31 6.52 1.12
N ASP A 361 -24.63 6.82 0.00
CA ASP A 361 -24.98 8.06 -0.69
C ASP A 361 -26.40 7.89 -1.24
N GLN A 362 -27.23 8.91 -0.99
CA GLN A 362 -28.38 9.19 -1.82
C GLN A 362 -27.84 9.46 -3.25
N GLU A 363 -28.43 8.80 -4.25
CA GLU A 363 -28.14 8.95 -5.70
C GLU A 363 -26.80 8.26 -6.09
N ASP A 364 -26.76 7.15 -6.82
CA ASP A 364 -27.35 6.91 -8.13
C ASP A 364 -27.94 5.49 -8.27
N LYS A 365 -29.17 5.43 -8.81
CA LYS A 365 -29.75 4.21 -9.37
C LYS A 365 -29.36 4.11 -10.84
N GLU A 366 -28.11 3.82 -11.13
CA GLU A 366 -27.76 3.25 -12.43
C GLU A 366 -27.57 1.74 -12.27
N GLU A 367 -28.52 1.01 -12.85
CA GLU A 367 -28.55 -0.44 -12.95
C GLU A 367 -27.35 -0.89 -13.80
N TYR A 368 -26.29 -1.31 -13.14
CA TYR A 368 -25.09 -1.84 -13.80
C TYR A 368 -25.44 -3.20 -14.42
N LYS A 369 -25.57 -3.24 -15.75
CA LYS A 369 -25.59 -4.50 -16.49
C LYS A 369 -24.16 -5.02 -16.61
N GLU A 370 -23.95 -6.23 -16.11
CA GLU A 370 -22.71 -7.00 -16.19
C GLU A 370 -22.54 -7.59 -17.61
N GLU A 371 -22.66 -6.77 -18.65
CA GLU A 371 -22.50 -7.20 -20.04
C GLU A 371 -21.46 -6.29 -20.73
N ASP A 372 -20.61 -6.93 -21.53
CA ASP A 372 -19.43 -6.41 -22.24
C ASP A 372 -18.16 -6.19 -21.40
N ARG A 373 -17.66 -7.31 -20.86
CA ARG A 373 -16.21 -7.52 -20.69
C ARG A 373 -15.77 -8.78 -21.43
N GLU A 374 -15.77 -8.73 -22.76
CA GLU A 374 -14.77 -9.48 -23.53
C GLU A 374 -13.41 -8.80 -23.32
N CYS A 375 -12.82 -9.00 -22.14
CA CYS A 375 -11.37 -8.96 -22.04
C CYS A 375 -10.89 -10.19 -22.78
N VAL A 376 -10.16 -9.99 -23.88
CA VAL A 376 -9.40 -11.04 -24.57
C VAL A 376 -8.41 -11.64 -23.57
N CYS A 377 -8.86 -12.68 -22.88
CA CYS A 377 -8.02 -13.58 -22.12
C CYS A 377 -7.20 -14.40 -23.13
N MET A 378 -6.03 -13.89 -23.51
CA MET A 378 -5.00 -14.80 -24.01
C MET A 378 -4.47 -15.57 -22.81
N GLY A 379 -4.93 -16.82 -22.71
CA GLY A 379 -4.73 -17.69 -21.57
C GLY A 379 -3.25 -17.90 -21.22
N SER A 380 -3.00 -17.86 -19.92
CA SER A 380 -2.07 -18.80 -19.30
C SER A 380 -2.65 -19.16 -17.94
N ALA A 381 -3.26 -20.34 -17.86
CA ALA A 381 -3.69 -20.91 -16.60
C ALA A 381 -2.42 -21.30 -15.81
N SER A 382 -1.90 -20.38 -14.99
CA SER A 382 -0.93 -20.75 -13.97
C SER A 382 -1.69 -21.42 -12.83
N ALA A 383 -1.47 -22.72 -12.68
CA ALA A 383 -1.98 -23.51 -11.57
C ALA A 383 -1.55 -22.88 -10.23
N TRP A 384 -2.52 -22.50 -9.42
CA TRP A 384 -2.32 -22.21 -8.00
C TRP A 384 -1.79 -23.48 -7.35
N ARG A 385 -0.49 -23.54 -7.08
CA ARG A 385 0.12 -24.64 -6.33
C ARG A 385 0.16 -24.22 -4.86
N SER A 386 -0.43 -25.04 -4.00
CA SER A 386 -0.23 -24.99 -2.57
C SER A 386 1.24 -25.33 -2.26
N GLY A 387 2.07 -24.31 -2.05
CA GLY A 387 3.39 -24.43 -1.46
C GLY A 387 3.32 -24.67 0.05
N PRO A 388 4.41 -25.08 0.70
CA PRO A 388 4.49 -25.13 2.16
C PRO A 388 4.16 -23.75 2.77
N ARG A 389 3.47 -23.75 3.91
CA ARG A 389 3.06 -22.52 4.61
C ARG A 389 4.28 -21.87 5.22
N THR A 390 4.48 -20.58 4.95
CA THR A 390 5.77 -19.96 5.25
C THR A 390 5.63 -18.76 6.19
N ILE A 391 5.86 -19.01 7.48
CA ILE A 391 6.02 -18.01 8.53
C ILE A 391 7.36 -18.30 9.19
N PHE A 392 8.31 -17.36 9.17
CA PHE A 392 9.66 -17.58 9.68
C PHE A 392 9.92 -16.86 10.99
N THR A 393 10.26 -17.63 12.02
CA THR A 393 10.82 -17.08 13.26
C THR A 393 12.24 -16.60 13.04
N ARG A 394 12.57 -15.44 13.61
CA ARG A 394 13.94 -14.91 13.65
C ARG A 394 14.90 -15.99 14.15
N ARG A 395 16.00 -16.26 13.45
CA ARG A 395 17.06 -17.13 13.99
C ARG A 395 17.54 -16.51 15.30
N ALA A 396 17.50 -17.29 16.39
CA ALA A 396 18.17 -16.92 17.62
C ALA A 396 19.66 -16.73 17.30
N HIS A 397 20.17 -15.52 17.49
CA HIS A 397 21.61 -15.26 17.42
C HIS A 397 22.30 -16.09 18.51
N PRO A 398 23.39 -16.82 18.20
CA PRO A 398 24.20 -17.42 19.26
C PRO A 398 24.81 -16.29 20.10
N GLU A 399 24.63 -16.38 21.41
CA GLU A 399 25.31 -15.54 22.39
C GLU A 399 26.83 -15.59 22.20
N GLU A 400 27.46 -14.48 21.80
CA GLU A 400 28.89 -14.29 22.04
C GLU A 400 29.11 -13.70 23.43
N ARG A 401 29.39 -14.62 24.37
CA ARG A 401 30.34 -14.35 25.44
C ARG A 401 31.64 -13.89 24.80
N LEU A 402 32.08 -12.66 25.09
CA LEU A 402 33.48 -12.37 25.37
C LEU A 402 33.59 -11.10 26.20
N ARG A 403 34.21 -11.25 27.36
CA ARG A 403 34.51 -10.19 28.32
C ARG A 403 35.69 -9.33 27.84
N SER A 404 35.61 -8.06 28.23
CA SER A 404 36.70 -7.15 28.66
C SER A 404 37.81 -6.77 27.67
N GLY A 405 37.91 -5.46 27.41
CA GLY A 405 39.14 -4.79 26.99
C GLY A 405 38.94 -3.27 26.87
N HIS A 406 39.45 -2.52 27.85
CA HIS A 406 39.51 -1.05 27.85
C HIS A 406 40.37 -0.50 26.70
N SER A 407 40.01 0.66 26.14
CA SER A 407 40.92 1.82 25.96
C SER A 407 40.17 3.01 25.37
N SER A 408 40.82 4.17 25.41
CA SER A 408 40.26 5.48 25.71
C SER A 408 40.50 6.53 24.62
N GLY A 409 39.44 7.29 24.28
CA GLY A 409 39.42 8.72 23.85
C GLY A 409 39.87 9.08 22.42
N PRO A 410 39.78 10.37 21.98
CA PRO A 410 38.91 11.47 22.44
C PRO A 410 38.24 12.32 21.31
N ARG A 411 37.20 13.07 21.72
CA ARG A 411 36.69 14.40 21.26
C ARG A 411 36.39 14.69 19.76
N GLY A 412 35.17 15.20 19.55
CA GLY A 412 34.82 16.12 18.44
C GLY A 412 33.45 16.75 18.66
N VAL A 413 33.43 18.06 18.94
CA VAL A 413 32.25 18.92 19.19
C VAL A 413 31.82 19.58 17.87
N SER A 414 30.52 19.63 17.58
CA SER A 414 29.77 20.66 16.83
C SER A 414 28.39 20.04 16.48
N GLY A 415 27.22 20.56 16.82
CA GLY A 415 26.81 21.96 16.98
C GLY A 415 25.90 22.35 15.81
N TYR A 416 24.63 21.92 15.82
CA TYR A 416 23.57 22.56 15.02
C TYR A 416 22.17 22.23 15.58
N GLU A 417 21.49 23.26 16.10
CA GLU A 417 20.05 23.26 16.40
C GLU A 417 19.27 23.56 15.10
N PRO A 418 18.12 22.91 14.84
CA PRO A 418 17.12 23.48 13.95
C PRO A 418 16.04 24.22 14.74
N ALA A 419 15.80 25.45 14.30
CA ALA A 419 14.76 26.34 14.75
C ALA A 419 13.36 25.71 14.66
N THR A 420 12.59 25.92 15.70
CA THR A 420 11.15 25.64 15.77
C THR A 420 10.38 26.68 14.97
N MET A 421 9.76 26.28 13.86
CA MET A 421 8.67 27.04 13.23
C MET A 421 7.37 26.26 13.35
N SER A 422 6.51 26.78 14.21
CA SER A 422 5.08 26.49 14.31
C SER A 422 4.39 27.00 13.03
N MET A 423 3.66 26.13 12.34
CA MET A 423 2.62 26.54 11.39
C MET A 423 1.35 25.73 11.64
N SER A 424 0.29 26.48 11.90
CA SER A 424 -1.08 26.05 12.13
C SER A 424 -1.69 25.43 10.88
N ALA A 425 -2.20 24.20 10.97
CA ALA A 425 -3.06 23.61 9.96
C ALA A 425 -4.52 24.01 10.22
N SER A 426 -5.18 24.54 9.21
CA SER A 426 -6.63 24.68 9.15
C SER A 426 -7.09 24.33 7.75
N TRP A 427 -8.29 23.74 7.68
CA TRP A 427 -9.20 23.52 6.55
C TRP A 427 -9.28 22.08 5.99
N LEU A 428 -10.43 21.49 6.28
CA LEU A 428 -10.95 20.15 5.95
C LEU A 428 -12.11 20.29 4.94
N VAL A 429 -12.26 19.34 4.02
CA VAL A 429 -13.54 18.99 3.35
C VAL A 429 -14.05 17.67 3.97
N PRO A 430 -15.36 17.50 4.26
CA PRO A 430 -15.77 16.85 5.51
C PRO A 430 -15.97 15.33 5.51
N ALA A 431 -16.08 14.64 4.36
CA ALA A 431 -16.54 13.24 4.34
C ALA A 431 -15.41 12.20 4.21
N ALA A 432 -14.47 12.36 3.27
CA ALA A 432 -13.35 11.42 3.08
C ALA A 432 -12.24 11.60 4.14
N ALA A 433 -12.06 12.84 4.61
CA ALA A 433 -11.19 13.12 5.73
C ALA A 433 -11.66 12.43 7.02
N ALA A 434 -12.95 12.10 7.19
CA ALA A 434 -13.43 11.40 8.38
C ALA A 434 -13.08 9.91 8.44
N VAL A 435 -12.76 9.26 7.31
CA VAL A 435 -12.34 7.84 7.29
C VAL A 435 -10.84 7.71 7.56
N VAL A 436 -10.04 8.53 6.87
CA VAL A 436 -8.59 8.60 7.09
C VAL A 436 -8.28 9.27 8.43
N ALA A 437 -8.98 10.34 8.82
CA ALA A 437 -8.87 10.89 10.17
C ALA A 437 -9.59 10.03 11.20
N GLY A 438 -10.61 9.24 10.89
CA GLY A 438 -11.21 8.31 11.83
C GLY A 438 -10.22 7.24 12.27
N LEU A 439 -9.51 6.63 11.32
CA LEU A 439 -8.44 5.67 11.60
C LEU A 439 -7.14 6.35 12.08
N ALA A 440 -6.74 7.51 11.55
CA ALA A 440 -5.59 8.27 12.06
C ALA A 440 -5.84 8.90 13.44
N LEU A 441 -7.09 9.23 13.81
CA LEU A 441 -7.48 9.61 15.17
C LEU A 441 -7.61 8.37 16.06
N MET A 442 -7.93 7.18 15.54
CA MET A 442 -7.80 5.93 16.31
C MET A 442 -6.34 5.63 16.66
N PHE A 443 -5.41 5.90 15.74
CA PHE A 443 -3.97 5.77 16.01
C PHE A 443 -3.34 6.97 16.74
N GLY A 444 -3.99 8.14 16.73
CA GLY A 444 -3.48 9.38 17.35
C GLY A 444 -4.09 9.75 18.70
N SER A 445 -5.34 9.38 19.00
CA SER A 445 -6.11 9.98 20.12
C SER A 445 -5.93 9.28 21.47
N ARG A 446 -5.14 8.19 21.54
CA ARG A 446 -4.65 7.63 22.81
C ARG A 446 -3.19 8.00 23.13
N MET A 447 -2.54 8.82 22.29
CA MET A 447 -1.12 9.18 22.44
C MET A 447 -0.83 10.42 23.30
N LEU A 448 -1.83 11.04 23.93
CA LEU A 448 -1.61 12.15 24.88
C LEU A 448 -2.44 11.97 26.15
N GLY A 449 -1.80 11.47 27.21
CA GLY A 449 -2.28 11.70 28.57
C GLY A 449 -2.02 10.60 29.61
N SER A 450 -0.77 10.39 30.02
CA SER A 450 -0.47 10.06 31.42
C SER A 450 0.99 10.36 31.76
N GLY A 451 1.22 11.50 32.42
CA GLY A 451 2.51 11.95 32.91
C GLY A 451 2.31 12.99 34.02
N SER A 452 2.20 12.46 35.23
CA SER A 452 2.31 13.06 36.58
C SER A 452 2.82 14.51 36.74
N GLY A 453 2.27 15.19 37.76
CA GLY A 453 2.48 16.60 38.13
C GLY A 453 3.91 17.01 38.53
N PRO A 454 4.05 18.25 39.03
CA PRO A 454 4.37 18.37 40.44
C PRO A 454 3.68 19.53 41.20
N SER A 455 3.66 19.32 42.51
CA SER A 455 3.53 20.23 43.65
C SER A 455 3.83 21.73 43.46
N GLY A 456 2.94 22.57 44.00
CA GLY A 456 3.22 23.32 45.24
C GLY A 456 3.69 24.79 45.16
N ARG A 457 2.98 25.63 45.96
CA ARG A 457 3.25 27.02 46.46
C ARG A 457 2.93 28.17 45.48
N GLU A 458 2.30 29.29 45.88
CA GLU A 458 2.26 30.00 47.18
C GLU A 458 1.11 31.07 47.21
N ARG A 459 0.61 31.41 48.42
CA ARG A 459 -0.04 32.69 48.88
C ARG A 459 -1.36 33.10 48.20
N ARG A 460 -2.48 33.38 48.88
CA ARG A 460 -2.77 34.05 50.16
C ARG A 460 -3.99 33.41 50.82
#